data_AF-K6X3R6-F1
#
_entry.id   AF-K6X3R6-F1
#
_cell.length_a   1.000
_cell.length_b   1.000
_cell.length_c   1.000
_cell.angle_alpha   90.00
_cell.angle_beta   90.00
_cell.angle_gamma   90.00
#
_symmetry.space_group_name_H-M   'P 1'
#
loop_
_entity.id
_entity.type
_entity.pdbx_description
1 polymer ?
#
loop_
_entity_poly.entity_id
_entity_poly.type
_entity_poly.pdbx_seq_one_letter_code
_entity_poly.pdbx_strand_id
1 'polypeptide(L)'
;MTSPDPAQRPKLVVWAYRCWVVSGALLAVLGLLVVILSAVDDSGSMSSATLGILVLIVGVAYILLGSKAFTGDARWRSSLSALTLVVVAMLLFLSVGLGSPVFALALLAGIIGLFGSLLAYRPDSETWYTGKAPEPKKQRTPRKKKP
;
A
#
# COMPACT_ATOMS: atom_id res chain seq x y z
N MET A 1 10.39 -20.78 10.00
CA MET A 1 11.15 -19.78 9.23
C MET A 1 11.77 -18.83 10.22
N THR A 2 13.09 -18.73 10.27
CA THR A 2 13.80 -17.78 11.14
C THR A 2 13.41 -16.37 10.72
N SER A 3 12.84 -15.59 11.65
CA SER A 3 12.46 -14.20 11.39
C SER A 3 13.71 -13.42 10.96
N PRO A 4 13.66 -12.60 9.90
CA PRO A 4 14.81 -11.82 9.45
C PRO A 4 15.37 -10.93 10.57
N ASP A 5 16.70 -10.91 10.72
CA ASP A 5 17.35 -10.09 11.74
C ASP A 5 16.99 -8.59 11.53
N PRO A 6 16.36 -7.93 12.51
CA PRO A 6 16.06 -6.51 12.45
C PRO A 6 17.28 -5.62 12.25
N ALA A 7 18.47 -6.07 12.66
CA ALA A 7 19.72 -5.30 12.58
C ALA A 7 20.24 -5.13 11.14
N GLN A 8 19.88 -6.03 10.22
CA GLN A 8 20.29 -5.97 8.81
C GLN A 8 19.24 -5.31 7.89
N ARG A 9 18.27 -4.58 8.46
CA ARG A 9 17.14 -4.04 7.72
C ARG A 9 17.57 -2.97 6.70
N PRO A 10 17.29 -3.16 5.39
CA PRO A 10 17.58 -2.15 4.37
C PRO A 10 16.77 -0.86 4.57
N LYS A 11 17.37 0.30 4.25
CA LYS A 11 16.69 1.61 4.28
C LYS A 11 15.40 1.64 3.45
N LEU A 12 15.35 0.85 2.37
CA LEU A 12 14.18 0.70 1.50
C LEU A 12 12.96 0.15 2.24
N VAL A 13 13.14 -0.80 3.18
CA VAL A 13 12.05 -1.37 3.98
C VAL A 13 11.49 -0.34 4.95
N VAL A 14 12.33 0.52 5.51
CA VAL A 14 11.91 1.63 6.38
C VAL A 14 11.10 2.66 5.59
N TRP A 15 11.53 3.01 4.37
CA TRP A 15 10.77 3.91 3.51
C TRP A 15 9.45 3.32 3.03
N ALA A 16 9.41 2.01 2.72
CA ALA A 16 8.18 1.31 2.39
C ALA A 16 7.17 1.37 3.55
N TYR A 17 7.63 1.09 4.77
CA TYR A 17 6.81 1.21 5.98
C TYR A 17 6.27 2.63 6.17
N ARG A 18 7.12 3.66 6.04
CA ARG A 18 6.70 5.06 6.13
C ARG A 18 5.65 5.41 5.07
N CYS A 19 5.79 4.93 3.84
CA CYS A 19 4.79 5.15 2.79
C CYS A 19 3.45 4.51 3.15
N TRP A 20 3.45 3.27 3.66
CA TRP A 20 2.22 2.60 4.09
C TRP A 20 1.55 3.29 5.28
N VAL A 21 2.33 3.75 6.27
CA VAL A 21 1.79 4.47 7.43
C VAL A 21 1.22 5.83 7.03
N VAL A 22 1.93 6.59 6.20
CA VAL A 22 1.44 7.89 5.69
C VAL A 22 0.18 7.69 4.86
N SER A 23 0.18 6.72 3.97
CA SER A 23 -0.99 6.36 3.15
C SER A 23 -2.18 5.96 4.03
N GLY A 24 -1.98 5.04 4.97
CA GLY A 24 -3.02 4.58 5.89
C GLY A 24 -3.57 5.70 6.78
N ALA A 25 -2.70 6.59 7.28
CA ALA A 25 -3.11 7.74 8.06
C ALA A 25 -3.95 8.74 7.24
N LEU A 26 -3.53 9.04 6.01
CA LEU A 26 -4.30 9.88 5.09
C LEU A 26 -5.67 9.28 4.77
N LEU A 27 -5.73 7.98 4.46
CA LEU A 27 -6.99 7.28 4.22
C LEU A 27 -7.89 7.30 5.45
N ALA A 28 -7.33 7.08 6.65
CA ALA A 28 -8.10 7.13 7.89
C ALA A 28 -8.69 8.53 8.14
N VAL A 29 -7.88 9.58 8.01
CA VAL A 29 -8.34 10.97 8.19
C VAL A 29 -9.41 11.33 7.16
N LEU A 30 -9.21 10.98 5.89
CA LEU A 30 -10.19 11.25 4.82
C LEU A 30 -11.48 10.46 5.03
N GLY A 31 -11.40 9.18 5.41
CA GLY A 31 -12.57 8.36 5.73
C GLY A 31 -13.37 8.92 6.90
N LEU A 32 -12.68 9.32 7.97
CA LEU A 32 -13.31 9.98 9.12
C LEU A 32 -13.96 11.32 8.74
N LEU A 33 -13.30 12.12 7.91
CA LEU A 33 -13.84 13.38 7.41
C LEU A 33 -15.13 13.16 6.62
N VAL A 34 -15.19 12.14 5.75
CA VAL A 34 -16.43 11.77 5.04
C VAL A 34 -17.54 11.39 6.02
N VAL A 35 -17.23 10.59 7.05
CA VAL A 35 -18.23 10.22 8.07
C VAL A 35 -18.78 11.44 8.80
N ILE A 36 -17.91 12.37 9.18
CA ILE A 36 -18.31 13.61 9.88
C ILE A 36 -19.19 14.46 8.98
N LEU A 37 -18.79 14.68 7.72
CA LEU A 37 -19.59 15.46 6.76
C LEU A 37 -20.96 14.82 6.52
N SER A 38 -21.00 13.50 6.29
CA SER A 38 -22.26 12.76 6.13
C SER A 38 -23.16 12.80 7.36
N ALA A 39 -22.61 12.99 8.56
CA ALA A 39 -23.40 13.11 9.79
C ALA A 39 -23.96 14.53 10.02
N VAL A 40 -23.32 15.55 9.43
CA VAL A 40 -23.75 16.96 9.52
C VAL A 40 -24.72 17.31 8.39
N ASP A 41 -24.59 16.68 7.22
CA ASP A 41 -25.54 16.85 6.13
C ASP A 41 -26.87 16.14 6.45
N ASP A 42 -27.95 16.92 6.66
CA ASP A 42 -29.35 16.46 6.85
C ASP A 42 -29.91 15.65 5.66
N SER A 43 -29.11 15.42 4.62
CA SER A 43 -29.46 14.64 3.43
C SER A 43 -29.57 13.13 3.68
N GLY A 44 -29.15 12.63 4.86
CA GLY A 44 -29.43 11.27 5.31
C GLY A 44 -28.91 10.15 4.39
N SER A 45 -27.96 10.44 3.50
CA SER A 45 -27.45 9.45 2.55
C SER A 45 -26.53 8.45 3.26
N MET A 46 -27.15 7.42 3.87
CA MET A 46 -26.48 6.30 4.54
C MET A 46 -25.33 5.69 3.70
N SER A 47 -25.41 5.81 2.37
CA SER A 47 -24.40 5.36 1.42
C SER A 47 -23.04 6.06 1.57
N SER A 48 -23.01 7.38 1.80
CA SER A 48 -21.75 8.14 1.87
C SER A 48 -21.02 7.91 3.19
N ALA A 49 -21.76 7.86 4.31
CA ALA A 49 -21.21 7.49 5.62
C ALA A 49 -20.63 6.07 5.61
N THR A 50 -21.33 5.11 5.00
CA THR A 50 -20.86 3.72 4.89
C THR A 50 -19.54 3.63 4.11
N LEU A 51 -19.42 4.38 3.01
CA LEU A 51 -18.18 4.46 2.24
C LEU A 51 -17.04 5.11 3.06
N GLY A 52 -17.33 6.17 3.81
CA GLY A 52 -16.36 6.81 4.71
C GLY A 52 -15.83 5.86 5.78
N ILE A 53 -16.71 5.08 6.41
CA ILE A 53 -16.33 4.05 7.39
C ILE A 53 -15.45 2.98 6.74
N LEU A 54 -15.79 2.51 5.54
CA LEU A 54 -15.00 1.52 4.83
C LEU A 54 -13.58 2.04 4.54
N VAL A 55 -13.46 3.28 4.05
CA VAL A 55 -12.16 3.92 3.79
C VAL A 55 -11.36 4.10 5.09
N LEU A 56 -12.02 4.46 6.19
CA LEU A 56 -11.40 4.57 7.51
C LEU A 56 -10.83 3.23 7.97
N ILE A 57 -11.62 2.15 7.91
CA ILE A 57 -11.21 0.79 8.28
C ILE A 57 -10.01 0.35 7.43
N VAL A 58 -10.05 0.61 6.12
CA VAL A 58 -8.94 0.31 5.21
C VAL A 58 -7.68 1.08 5.61
N GLY A 59 -7.79 2.37 5.92
CA GLY A 59 -6.65 3.18 6.37
C GLY A 59 -6.00 2.62 7.64
N VAL A 60 -6.81 2.20 8.62
CA VAL A 60 -6.33 1.53 9.84
C VAL A 60 -5.67 0.18 9.49
N ALA A 61 -6.27 -0.60 8.59
CA ALA A 61 -5.72 -1.88 8.16
C ALA A 61 -4.32 -1.72 7.53
N TYR A 62 -4.08 -0.66 6.74
CA TYR A 62 -2.76 -0.35 6.19
C TYR A 62 -1.70 -0.17 7.28
N ILE A 63 -2.02 0.56 8.34
CA ILE A 63 -1.08 0.84 9.43
C ILE A 63 -0.74 -0.46 10.18
N LEU A 64 -1.74 -1.29 10.48
CA LEU A 64 -1.57 -2.55 11.18
C LEU A 64 -0.80 -3.58 10.34
N LEU A 65 -1.20 -3.76 9.07
CA LEU A 65 -0.57 -4.67 8.13
C LEU A 65 0.85 -4.21 7.79
N GLY A 66 1.08 -2.90 7.63
CA GLY A 66 2.40 -2.32 7.40
C GLY A 66 3.33 -2.57 8.58
N SER A 67 2.81 -2.46 9.80
CA SER A 67 3.57 -2.75 11.02
C SER A 67 3.91 -4.24 11.13
N LYS A 68 3.00 -5.14 10.74
CA LYS A 68 3.26 -6.59 10.64
C LYS A 68 4.22 -6.95 9.50
N ALA A 69 4.14 -6.29 8.36
CA ALA A 69 5.11 -6.47 7.29
C ALA A 69 6.52 -6.04 7.73
N PHE A 70 6.60 -4.97 8.54
CA PHE A 70 7.85 -4.48 9.09
C PHE A 70 8.55 -5.47 10.03
N THR A 71 7.83 -6.41 10.66
CA THR A 71 8.43 -7.46 11.50
C THR A 71 9.11 -8.59 10.72
N GLY A 72 9.17 -8.52 9.38
CA GLY A 72 9.99 -9.44 8.57
C GLY A 72 9.25 -10.66 8.02
N ASP A 73 7.94 -10.78 8.27
CA ASP A 73 7.16 -11.89 7.75
C ASP A 73 6.76 -11.65 6.28
N ALA A 74 7.31 -12.46 5.37
CA ALA A 74 7.07 -12.35 3.93
C ALA A 74 5.57 -12.48 3.54
N ARG A 75 4.78 -13.21 4.33
CA ARG A 75 3.34 -13.44 4.07
C ARG A 75 2.53 -12.15 4.12
N TRP A 76 2.85 -11.25 5.05
CA TRP A 76 2.13 -9.98 5.22
C TRP A 76 2.42 -8.97 4.11
N ARG A 77 3.59 -9.05 3.45
CA ARG A 77 3.89 -8.21 2.27
C ARG A 77 2.95 -8.47 1.10
N SER A 78 2.68 -9.76 0.83
CA SER A 78 1.80 -10.15 -0.28
C SER A 78 0.35 -9.76 -0.03
N SER A 79 -0.13 -9.92 1.20
CA SER A 79 -1.47 -9.46 1.59
C SER A 79 -1.60 -7.95 1.51
N LEU A 80 -0.58 -7.20 1.94
CA LEU A 80 -0.59 -5.74 1.90
C LEU A 80 -0.56 -5.23 0.46
N SER A 81 0.26 -5.82 -0.42
CA SER A 81 0.31 -5.41 -1.82
C SER A 81 -1.00 -5.72 -2.56
N ALA A 82 -1.60 -6.89 -2.34
CA ALA A 82 -2.91 -7.23 -2.86
C ALA A 82 -3.99 -6.24 -2.37
N LEU A 83 -4.01 -5.95 -1.07
CA LEU A 83 -4.93 -4.98 -0.49
C LEU A 83 -4.71 -3.58 -1.05
N THR A 84 -3.46 -3.15 -1.26
CA THR A 84 -3.18 -1.85 -1.91
C THR A 84 -3.74 -1.77 -3.31
N LEU A 85 -3.63 -2.85 -4.08
CA LEU A 85 -4.11 -2.89 -5.46
C LEU A 85 -5.64 -2.84 -5.53
N VAL A 86 -6.33 -3.60 -4.67
CA VAL A 86 -7.78 -3.57 -4.54
C VAL A 86 -8.27 -2.18 -4.15
N VAL A 87 -7.61 -1.55 -3.17
CA VAL A 87 -7.99 -0.22 -2.66
C VAL A 87 -7.78 0.86 -3.73
N VAL A 88 -6.67 0.82 -4.47
CA VAL A 88 -6.43 1.74 -5.59
C VAL A 88 -7.50 1.56 -6.67
N ALA A 89 -7.84 0.32 -7.06
CA ALA A 89 -8.87 0.06 -8.05
C ALA A 89 -10.27 0.54 -7.60
N MET A 90 -10.63 0.25 -6.34
CA MET A 90 -11.88 0.70 -5.74
C MET A 90 -11.95 2.24 -5.68
N LEU A 91 -10.89 2.91 -5.23
CA LEU A 91 -10.83 4.37 -5.16
C LEU A 91 -10.85 5.02 -6.54
N LEU A 92 -10.26 4.39 -7.55
CA LEU A 92 -10.34 4.85 -8.93
C LEU A 92 -11.78 4.80 -9.42
N PHE A 93 -12.48 3.69 -9.17
CA PHE A 93 -13.91 3.57 -9.50
C PHE A 93 -14.77 4.60 -8.75
N LEU A 94 -14.54 4.79 -7.45
CA LEU A 94 -15.28 5.78 -6.64
C LEU A 94 -14.97 7.21 -7.09
N SER A 95 -13.71 7.52 -7.37
CA SER A 95 -13.28 8.86 -7.81
C SER A 95 -13.87 9.23 -9.16
N VAL A 96 -13.88 8.31 -10.14
CA VAL A 96 -14.40 8.57 -11.48
C VAL A 96 -15.92 8.42 -11.52
N GLY A 97 -16.47 7.42 -10.84
CA GLY A 97 -17.89 7.09 -10.87
C GLY A 97 -18.77 8.05 -10.05
N LEU A 98 -18.31 8.50 -8.88
CA LEU A 98 -19.04 9.46 -8.04
C LEU A 98 -18.61 10.92 -8.28
N GLY A 99 -17.49 11.15 -8.98
CA GLY A 99 -16.98 12.48 -9.30
C GLY A 99 -16.58 13.34 -8.09
N SER A 100 -16.50 12.76 -6.89
CA SER A 100 -16.21 13.51 -5.66
C SER A 100 -14.70 13.78 -5.49
N PRO A 101 -14.31 15.05 -5.26
CA PRO A 101 -12.90 15.41 -5.08
C PRO A 101 -12.26 14.77 -3.85
N VAL A 102 -13.06 14.40 -2.83
CA VAL A 102 -12.55 13.74 -1.61
C VAL A 102 -12.01 12.34 -1.93
N PHE A 103 -12.70 11.58 -2.79
CA PHE A 103 -12.21 10.25 -3.21
C PHE A 103 -11.01 10.35 -4.16
N ALA A 104 -10.87 11.44 -4.92
CA ALA A 104 -9.67 11.70 -5.70
C ALA A 104 -8.44 11.93 -4.80
N LEU A 105 -8.59 12.67 -3.70
CA LEU A 105 -7.53 12.81 -2.70
C LEU A 105 -7.20 11.48 -2.01
N ALA A 106 -8.22 10.67 -1.70
CA ALA A 106 -8.01 9.33 -1.17
C ALA A 106 -7.26 8.42 -2.17
N LEU A 107 -7.54 8.55 -3.47
CA LEU A 107 -6.80 7.83 -4.52
C LEU A 107 -5.31 8.22 -4.53
N LEU A 108 -4.98 9.52 -4.39
CA LEU A 108 -3.60 9.96 -4.25
C LEU A 108 -2.93 9.33 -3.01
N ALA A 109 -3.63 9.24 -1.89
CA ALA A 109 -3.15 8.52 -0.71
C ALA A 109 -2.91 7.03 -0.99
N GLY A 110 -3.81 6.37 -1.72
CA GLY A 110 -3.66 4.99 -2.18
C GLY A 110 -2.43 4.78 -3.09
N ILE A 111 -2.14 5.72 -3.98
CA ILE A 111 -0.95 5.70 -4.84
C ILE A 111 0.33 5.74 -4.01
N ILE A 112 0.39 6.53 -2.93
CA ILE A 112 1.54 6.52 -2.00
C ILE A 112 1.72 5.13 -1.38
N GLY A 113 0.61 4.46 -1.02
CA GLY A 113 0.63 3.08 -0.54
C GLY A 113 1.17 2.09 -1.58
N LEU A 114 0.81 2.27 -2.85
CA LEU A 114 1.32 1.49 -3.98
C LEU A 114 2.83 1.66 -4.14
N PHE A 115 3.36 2.88 -3.99
CA PHE A 115 4.81 3.12 -3.97
C PHE A 115 5.50 2.36 -2.83
N GLY A 116 4.90 2.34 -1.64
CA GLY A 116 5.38 1.50 -0.53
C GLY A 116 5.46 0.02 -0.91
N SER A 117 4.43 -0.49 -1.60
CA SER A 117 4.40 -1.87 -2.11
C SER A 117 5.51 -2.12 -3.12
N LEU A 118 5.75 -1.22 -4.08
CA LEU A 118 6.84 -1.35 -5.06
C LEU A 118 8.24 -1.36 -4.40
N LEU A 119 8.47 -0.49 -3.43
CA LEU A 119 9.73 -0.46 -2.67
C LEU A 119 9.95 -1.75 -1.87
N ALA A 120 8.87 -2.36 -1.40
CA ALA A 120 8.95 -3.65 -0.72
C ALA A 120 9.45 -4.75 -1.64
N TYR A 121 9.12 -4.77 -2.94
CA TYR A 121 9.56 -5.80 -3.90
C TYR A 121 10.89 -5.50 -4.60
N ARG A 122 11.63 -4.44 -4.22
CA ARG A 122 12.99 -4.25 -4.75
C ARG A 122 13.91 -5.41 -4.33
N PRO A 123 14.94 -5.75 -5.14
CA PRO A 123 15.81 -6.90 -4.87
C PRO A 123 16.49 -6.83 -3.50
N ASP A 124 16.91 -5.64 -3.05
CA ASP A 124 17.52 -5.45 -1.72
C ASP A 124 16.55 -5.72 -0.56
N SER A 125 15.26 -5.44 -0.78
CA SER A 125 14.21 -5.72 0.20
C SER A 125 13.86 -7.21 0.17
N GLU A 126 13.78 -7.80 -1.01
CA GLU A 126 13.43 -9.21 -1.23
C GLU A 126 14.45 -10.17 -0.60
N THR A 127 15.74 -9.86 -0.70
CA THR A 127 16.81 -10.64 -0.06
C THR A 127 16.68 -10.64 1.46
N TRP A 128 16.33 -9.51 2.08
CA TRP A 128 16.12 -9.43 3.53
C TRP A 128 14.93 -10.27 4.00
N TYR A 129 13.82 -10.22 3.27
CA TYR A 129 12.62 -10.98 3.63
C TYR A 129 12.67 -12.48 3.32
N THR A 130 13.45 -12.90 2.32
CA THR A 130 13.53 -14.31 1.89
C THR A 130 14.81 -15.01 2.32
N GLY A 131 15.84 -14.27 2.73
CA GLY A 131 17.17 -14.80 3.03
C GLY A 131 17.90 -15.36 1.80
N LYS A 132 17.33 -15.24 0.59
CA LYS A 132 17.93 -15.73 -0.65
C LYS A 132 18.67 -14.60 -1.34
N ALA A 133 19.93 -14.82 -1.72
CA ALA A 133 20.68 -13.88 -2.55
C ALA A 133 19.98 -13.69 -3.91
N PRO A 134 20.08 -12.49 -4.54
CA PRO A 134 19.45 -12.24 -5.83
C PRO A 134 20.00 -13.23 -6.87
N GLU A 135 19.14 -13.83 -7.69
CA GLU A 135 19.62 -14.59 -8.83
C GLU A 135 20.48 -13.68 -9.73
N PRO A 136 21.71 -14.08 -10.10
CA PRO A 136 22.59 -13.25 -10.90
C PRO A 136 21.91 -12.92 -12.22
N LYS A 137 21.81 -11.62 -12.51
CA LYS A 137 21.22 -11.07 -13.73
C LYS A 137 21.85 -11.77 -14.93
N LYS A 138 21.10 -12.66 -15.60
CA LYS A 138 21.58 -13.43 -16.75
C LYS A 138 22.03 -12.44 -17.83
N GLN A 139 23.34 -12.19 -17.92
CA GLN A 139 23.90 -11.30 -18.94
C GLN A 139 23.48 -11.86 -20.29
N ARG A 140 22.67 -11.09 -21.02
CA ARG A 140 22.35 -11.39 -22.41
C ARG A 140 23.64 -11.29 -23.20
N THR A 141 24.25 -12.44 -23.48
CA THR A 141 25.44 -12.52 -24.34
C THR A 141 25.10 -11.93 -25.70
N PRO A 142 25.85 -10.93 -26.20
CA PRO A 142 25.58 -10.36 -27.51
C PRO A 142 25.75 -11.45 -28.58
N ARG A 143 24.69 -11.66 -29.36
CA ARG A 143 24.66 -12.64 -30.46
C ARG A 143 25.71 -12.23 -31.48
N LYS A 144 26.84 -12.94 -31.53
CA LYS A 144 27.87 -12.73 -32.56
C LYS A 144 27.22 -12.88 -33.94
N LYS A 145 27.20 -11.80 -34.73
CA LYS A 145 26.88 -11.87 -36.17
C LYS A 145 28.01 -12.68 -36.83
N LYS A 146 27.66 -13.82 -37.43
CA LYS A 146 28.59 -14.60 -38.25
C LYS A 146 28.77 -13.88 -39.59
N PRO A 147 30.01 -13.78 -40.12
CA PRO A 147 30.28 -13.21 -41.45
C PRO A 147 29.71 -14.07 -42.56
#